data_AF-A0A075MNZ2-F1
#
_entry.id   AF-A0A075MNZ2-F1
#
_cell.length_a   1.000
_cell.length_b   1.000
_cell.length_c   1.000
_cell.angle_alpha   90.00
_cell.angle_beta   90.00
_cell.angle_gamma   90.00
#
_symmetry.space_group_name_H-M   'P 1'
#
loop_
_entity.id
_entity.type
_entity.pdbx_description
1 polymer ?
#
loop_
_entity_poly.entity_id
_entity_poly.type
_entity_poly.pdbx_seq_one_letter_code
_entity_poly.pdbx_strand_id
1 'polypeptide(L)'
;MVVEEVRYDFADYPKYADDFVRDLVKLMIMSKMNSTARNTSSKAYFQKLVSQMEGCEANVVKYGQPLLYVKYRGVQFTDQKVTSQFVRTKGHVIDVTMESVFGEFVKTFDSLASMSESKVKWGLAGADEKEKPEPMFALLDKFVDAVGRLTALDPASPNSLAEKRFGIRNASVARKSLHLEFLIDGRLHIVELNPSKRKEKAVELLFGASEAAKAIVALIMQ
;
A
#
# COMPACT_ATOMS: atom_id res chain seq x y z
N MET A 1 -19.03 3.23 14.00
CA MET A 1 -18.09 2.54 13.11
C MET A 1 -18.91 1.94 12.00
N VAL A 2 -18.56 2.23 10.75
CA VAL A 2 -19.20 1.71 9.54
C VAL A 2 -18.26 0.70 8.94
N VAL A 3 -18.79 -0.48 8.63
CA VAL A 3 -18.08 -1.58 7.96
C VAL A 3 -18.84 -1.88 6.68
N GLU A 4 -18.13 -1.97 5.57
CA GLU A 4 -18.68 -2.31 4.26
C GLU A 4 -17.82 -3.40 3.62
N GLU A 5 -18.50 -4.39 3.05
CA GLU A 5 -17.89 -5.49 2.32
C GLU A 5 -18.37 -5.43 0.87
N VAL A 6 -17.43 -5.28 -0.06
CA VAL A 6 -17.71 -5.19 -1.49
C VAL A 6 -17.05 -6.34 -2.20
N ARG A 7 -17.84 -7.08 -2.97
CA ARG A 7 -17.38 -8.18 -3.81
C ARG A 7 -17.17 -7.70 -5.24
N TYR A 8 -15.96 -7.84 -5.73
CA TYR A 8 -15.60 -7.64 -7.13
C TYR A 8 -15.39 -8.99 -7.79
N ASP A 9 -16.23 -9.33 -8.78
CA ASP A 9 -16.13 -10.58 -9.53
C ASP A 9 -15.66 -10.32 -10.96
N PHE A 10 -14.48 -10.85 -11.30
CA PHE A 10 -13.85 -10.71 -12.61
C PHE A 10 -13.90 -12.01 -13.42
N ALA A 11 -14.87 -12.91 -13.16
CA ALA A 11 -14.99 -14.18 -13.88
C ALA A 11 -14.95 -14.04 -15.41
N ASP A 12 -15.62 -13.02 -15.96
CA ASP A 12 -15.66 -12.76 -17.41
C ASP A 12 -14.32 -12.20 -17.95
N TYR A 13 -13.52 -11.60 -17.09
CA TYR A 13 -12.24 -11.00 -17.48
C TYR A 13 -11.15 -11.17 -16.39
N PRO A 14 -10.63 -12.40 -16.16
CA PRO A 14 -9.77 -12.71 -15.01
C PRO A 14 -8.47 -11.91 -14.97
N LYS A 15 -7.98 -11.42 -16.12
CA LYS A 15 -6.77 -10.58 -16.19
C LYS A 15 -6.92 -9.26 -15.44
N TYR A 16 -8.13 -8.71 -15.35
CA TYR A 16 -8.35 -7.47 -14.59
C TYR A 16 -8.33 -7.68 -13.08
N ALA A 17 -8.46 -8.92 -12.59
CA ALA A 17 -8.31 -9.21 -11.17
C ALA A 17 -6.89 -8.87 -10.69
N ASP A 18 -5.87 -9.19 -11.48
CA ASP A 18 -4.46 -8.85 -11.15
C ASP A 18 -4.24 -7.34 -11.14
N ASP A 19 -4.77 -6.64 -12.15
CA ASP A 19 -4.71 -5.18 -12.23
C ASP A 19 -5.42 -4.53 -11.04
N PHE A 20 -6.60 -5.03 -10.67
CA PHE A 20 -7.36 -4.53 -9.53
C PHE A 20 -6.61 -4.75 -8.21
N VAL A 21 -6.05 -5.94 -7.97
CA VAL A 21 -5.23 -6.19 -6.75
C VAL A 21 -4.05 -5.22 -6.70
N ARG A 22 -3.33 -5.04 -7.81
CA ARG A 22 -2.21 -4.10 -7.88
C ARG A 22 -2.66 -2.70 -7.49
N ASP A 23 -3.69 -2.19 -8.14
CA ASP A 23 -4.18 -0.82 -7.95
C ASP A 23 -4.73 -0.62 -6.53
N LEU A 24 -5.43 -1.63 -5.99
CA LEU A 24 -5.94 -1.65 -4.62
C LEU A 24 -4.81 -1.58 -3.59
N VAL A 25 -3.77 -2.43 -3.70
CA VAL A 25 -2.65 -2.42 -2.76
C VAL A 25 -1.91 -1.07 -2.79
N LYS A 26 -1.76 -0.44 -3.97
CA LYS A 26 -1.19 0.92 -4.07
C LYS A 26 -2.02 1.94 -3.29
N LEU A 27 -3.34 1.91 -3.45
CA LEU A 27 -4.28 2.77 -2.71
C LEU A 27 -4.21 2.52 -1.20
N MET A 28 -4.10 1.26 -0.78
CA MET A 28 -3.94 0.88 0.64
C MET A 28 -2.62 1.38 1.25
N ILE A 29 -1.51 1.30 0.52
CA ILE A 29 -0.22 1.83 0.97
C ILE A 29 -0.31 3.36 1.10
N MET A 30 -0.81 4.02 0.07
CA MET A 30 -0.94 5.48 0.04
C MET A 30 -1.85 6.01 1.15
N SER A 31 -2.98 5.34 1.42
CA SER A 31 -3.92 5.73 2.47
C SER A 31 -3.35 5.57 3.89
N LYS A 32 -2.25 4.82 4.03
CA LYS A 32 -1.53 4.61 5.29
C LYS A 32 -0.17 5.31 5.34
N MET A 33 0.20 6.02 4.28
CA MET A 33 1.53 6.62 4.19
C MET A 33 1.64 7.87 5.06
N ASN A 34 2.63 7.89 5.94
CA ASN A 34 2.86 9.01 6.86
C ASN A 34 4.34 9.24 7.16
N SER A 35 4.64 10.39 7.78
CA SER A 35 5.97 10.67 8.32
C SER A 35 5.90 11.63 9.50
N THR A 36 6.90 11.59 10.39
CA THR A 36 7.02 12.60 11.45
C THR A 36 7.44 13.96 10.88
N ALA A 37 6.74 15.03 11.24
CA ALA A 37 7.05 16.36 10.70
C ALA A 37 8.23 17.05 11.40
N ARG A 38 8.65 16.56 12.57
CA ARG A 38 9.77 17.11 13.34
C ARG A 38 11.13 16.79 12.75
N ASN A 39 11.27 15.65 12.07
CA ASN A 39 12.53 15.28 11.43
C ASN A 39 12.59 15.90 10.02
N THR A 40 13.44 16.91 9.83
CA THR A 40 13.54 17.65 8.56
C THR A 40 13.89 16.74 7.39
N SER A 41 14.77 15.75 7.58
CA SER A 41 15.16 14.82 6.52
C SER A 41 14.01 13.90 6.13
N SER A 42 13.31 13.31 7.11
CA SER A 42 12.12 12.47 6.84
C SER A 42 11.02 13.28 6.17
N LYS A 43 10.77 14.50 6.63
CA LYS A 43 9.79 15.41 6.04
C LYS A 43 10.11 15.73 4.59
N ALA A 44 11.34 16.14 4.30
CA ALA A 44 11.76 16.46 2.93
C ALA A 44 11.65 15.22 2.02
N TYR A 45 12.03 14.05 2.52
CA TYR A 45 11.93 12.82 1.77
C TYR A 45 10.47 12.40 1.51
N PHE A 46 9.61 12.49 2.52
CA PHE A 46 8.18 12.24 2.36
C PHE A 46 7.54 13.20 1.34
N GLN A 47 7.85 14.50 1.43
CA GLN A 47 7.34 15.49 0.48
C GLN A 47 7.79 15.19 -0.95
N LYS A 48 9.04 14.75 -1.13
CA LYS A 48 9.58 14.33 -2.42
C LYS A 48 8.86 13.10 -2.99
N LEU A 49 8.61 12.09 -2.16
CA LEU A 49 7.82 10.92 -2.59
C LEU A 49 6.42 11.38 -3.01
N VAL A 50 5.75 12.17 -2.17
CA VAL A 50 4.38 12.62 -2.44
C VAL A 50 4.27 13.47 -3.69
N SER A 51 5.24 14.34 -3.98
CA SER A 51 5.22 15.17 -5.19
C SER A 51 5.34 14.36 -6.48
N GLN A 52 5.88 13.14 -6.43
CA GLN A 52 6.02 12.24 -7.59
C GLN A 52 4.83 11.25 -7.72
N MET A 53 3.76 11.44 -6.95
CA MET A 53 2.51 10.64 -7.02
C MET A 53 1.38 11.49 -7.60
N GLU A 54 0.69 11.00 -8.64
CA GLU A 54 -0.31 11.77 -9.37
C GLU A 54 -1.52 12.07 -8.48
N GLY A 55 -1.93 13.34 -8.39
CA GLY A 55 -3.07 13.74 -7.58
C GLY A 55 -2.83 13.69 -6.07
N CYS A 56 -1.57 13.59 -5.62
CA CYS A 56 -1.20 13.57 -4.22
C CYS A 56 -0.61 14.91 -3.74
N GLU A 57 -0.96 15.27 -2.50
CA GLU A 57 -0.42 16.41 -1.77
C GLU A 57 0.05 15.93 -0.39
N ALA A 58 1.13 16.52 0.13
CA ALA A 58 1.55 16.28 1.50
C ALA A 58 0.81 17.23 2.43
N ASN A 59 0.09 16.70 3.42
CA ASN A 59 -0.67 17.48 4.38
C ASN A 59 -0.18 17.23 5.80
N VAL A 60 -0.15 18.27 6.63
CA VAL A 60 0.26 18.17 8.04
C VAL A 60 -0.98 18.10 8.92
N VAL A 61 -1.01 17.09 9.79
CA VAL A 61 -2.11 16.85 10.72
C VAL A 61 -1.55 16.85 12.14
N LYS A 62 -2.23 17.56 13.05
CA LYS A 62 -1.77 17.74 14.42
C LYS A 62 -2.73 17.08 15.41
N TYR A 63 -2.43 15.84 15.77
CA TYR A 63 -3.02 15.15 16.94
C TYR A 63 -1.89 14.86 17.93
N GLY A 64 -1.52 15.88 18.72
CA GLY A 64 -0.30 15.85 19.52
C GLY A 64 0.94 16.16 18.68
N GLN A 65 1.74 15.14 18.36
CA GLN A 65 2.92 15.29 17.50
C GLN A 65 2.48 15.54 16.04
N PRO A 66 3.00 16.57 15.36
CA PRO A 66 2.61 16.82 13.97
C PRO A 66 3.13 15.70 13.06
N LEU A 67 2.22 15.09 12.31
CA LEU A 67 2.49 14.05 11.32
C LEU A 67 2.14 14.57 9.93
N LEU A 68 2.90 14.14 8.92
CA LEU A 68 2.56 14.30 7.52
C LEU A 68 1.77 13.09 7.06
N TYR A 69 0.73 13.32 6.26
CA TYR A 69 -0.05 12.30 5.59
C TYR A 69 -0.25 12.65 4.13
N VAL A 70 -0.62 11.65 3.34
CA VAL A 70 -1.04 11.86 1.95
C VAL A 70 -2.47 12.37 1.90
N LYS A 71 -2.69 13.42 1.11
CA LYS A 71 -3.99 13.84 0.63
C LYS A 71 -4.09 13.49 -0.85
N TYR A 72 -4.99 12.61 -1.22
CA TYR A 72 -5.16 12.13 -2.58
C TYR A 72 -6.48 12.62 -3.15
N ARG A 73 -6.45 13.36 -4.27
CA ARG A 73 -7.64 13.89 -4.95
C ARG A 73 -8.63 14.60 -4.01
N GLY A 74 -8.09 15.46 -3.14
CA GLY A 74 -8.90 16.18 -2.14
C GLY A 74 -9.16 15.43 -0.84
N VAL A 75 -8.94 14.11 -0.81
CA VAL A 75 -9.22 13.24 0.33
C VAL A 75 -7.99 13.11 1.21
N GLN A 76 -8.06 13.64 2.43
CA GLN A 76 -6.97 13.50 3.40
C GLN A 76 -7.06 12.15 4.10
N PHE A 77 -6.12 11.25 3.82
CA PHE A 77 -5.98 10.01 4.56
C PHE A 77 -5.28 10.23 5.90
N THR A 78 -5.66 9.47 6.93
CA THR A 78 -4.96 9.39 8.22
C THR A 78 -5.14 7.97 8.77
N ASP A 79 -4.32 7.58 9.75
CA ASP A 79 -4.32 6.19 10.27
C ASP A 79 -5.68 5.73 10.80
N GLN A 80 -6.52 6.67 11.24
CA GLN A 80 -7.83 6.43 11.84
C GLN A 80 -9.01 6.50 10.85
N LYS A 81 -8.77 6.94 9.61
CA LYS A 81 -9.85 7.29 8.69
C LYS A 81 -10.39 6.15 7.86
N VAL A 82 -9.56 5.16 7.53
CA VAL A 82 -10.01 3.96 6.84
C VAL A 82 -9.07 2.81 7.14
N THR A 83 -9.62 1.65 7.49
CA THR A 83 -8.90 0.39 7.49
C THR A 83 -9.47 -0.44 6.36
N SER A 84 -8.60 -1.04 5.54
CA SER A 84 -9.03 -1.85 4.42
C SER A 84 -8.26 -3.16 4.39
N GLN A 85 -8.95 -4.23 4.01
CA GLN A 85 -8.41 -5.55 3.80
C GLN A 85 -9.05 -6.17 2.57
N PHE A 86 -8.39 -7.13 1.96
CA PHE A 86 -9.01 -7.91 0.89
C PHE A 86 -8.67 -9.39 0.99
N VAL A 87 -9.52 -10.21 0.38
CA VAL A 87 -9.32 -11.64 0.15
C VAL A 87 -9.52 -11.91 -1.32
N ARG A 88 -8.57 -12.58 -1.97
CA ARG A 88 -8.75 -13.10 -3.32
C ARG A 88 -9.11 -14.57 -3.27
N THR A 89 -10.21 -14.95 -3.89
CA THR A 89 -10.69 -16.33 -4.00
C THR A 89 -10.90 -16.71 -5.46
N LYS A 90 -10.80 -18.00 -5.77
CA LYS A 90 -11.01 -18.55 -7.14
C LYS A 90 -10.17 -17.88 -8.24
N GLY A 91 -9.10 -17.18 -7.88
CA GLY A 91 -8.29 -16.40 -8.81
C GLY A 91 -8.95 -15.15 -9.40
N HIS A 92 -10.27 -14.97 -9.31
CA HIS A 92 -10.99 -13.87 -9.98
C HIS A 92 -11.96 -13.10 -9.07
N VAL A 93 -12.25 -13.58 -7.86
CA VAL A 93 -13.14 -12.89 -6.90
C VAL A 93 -12.28 -12.18 -5.88
N ILE A 94 -12.56 -10.90 -5.65
CA ILE A 94 -11.84 -10.06 -4.70
C ILE A 94 -12.87 -9.45 -3.77
N ASP A 95 -12.89 -9.94 -2.53
CA ASP A 95 -13.73 -9.41 -1.46
C ASP A 95 -12.93 -8.36 -0.70
N VAL A 96 -13.40 -7.11 -0.68
CA VAL A 96 -12.76 -5.97 -0.01
C VAL A 96 -13.58 -5.57 1.19
N THR A 97 -12.98 -5.61 2.38
CA THR A 97 -13.57 -5.10 3.63
C THR A 97 -12.99 -3.73 3.94
N MET A 98 -13.86 -2.76 4.19
CA MET A 98 -13.51 -1.37 4.51
C MET A 98 -14.19 -0.95 5.81
N GLU A 99 -13.43 -0.34 6.70
CA GLU A 99 -13.92 0.09 8.01
C GLU A 99 -13.51 1.53 8.29
N SER A 100 -14.46 2.33 8.78
CA SER A 100 -14.18 3.71 9.22
C SER A 100 -15.12 4.14 10.33
N VAL A 101 -14.68 5.08 11.17
CA VAL A 101 -15.58 5.82 12.06
C VAL A 101 -16.43 6.83 11.30
N PHE A 102 -16.03 7.22 10.09
CA PHE A 102 -16.71 8.16 9.21
C PHE A 102 -17.23 7.43 7.97
N GLY A 103 -18.54 7.21 7.86
CA GLY A 103 -19.13 6.45 6.76
C GLY A 103 -18.82 7.01 5.36
N GLU A 104 -18.61 8.33 5.24
CA GLU A 104 -18.19 8.95 3.98
C GLU A 104 -16.85 8.43 3.47
N PHE A 105 -15.90 8.10 4.37
CA PHE A 105 -14.58 7.60 3.98
C PHE A 105 -14.63 6.20 3.39
N VAL A 106 -15.59 5.39 3.81
CA VAL A 106 -15.81 4.06 3.22
C VAL A 106 -16.23 4.20 1.76
N LYS A 107 -17.26 5.02 1.49
CA LYS A 107 -17.74 5.31 0.13
C LYS A 107 -16.68 5.94 -0.75
N THR A 108 -15.92 6.89 -0.19
CA THR A 108 -14.82 7.53 -0.91
C THR A 108 -13.72 6.53 -1.25
N PHE A 109 -13.32 5.66 -0.33
CA PHE A 109 -12.30 4.65 -0.59
C PHE A 109 -12.76 3.67 -1.67
N ASP A 110 -13.99 3.17 -1.58
CA ASP A 110 -14.58 2.26 -2.57
C ASP A 110 -14.63 2.90 -3.98
N SER A 111 -15.05 4.17 -4.05
CA SER A 111 -15.04 4.93 -5.31
C SER A 111 -13.63 5.11 -5.87
N LEU A 112 -12.62 5.32 -5.02
CA LEU A 112 -11.23 5.43 -5.47
C LEU A 112 -10.67 4.07 -5.94
N ALA A 113 -11.07 2.97 -5.31
CA ALA A 113 -10.63 1.62 -5.65
C ALA A 113 -11.24 1.13 -6.98
N SER A 114 -12.48 1.51 -7.28
CA SER A 114 -13.23 1.02 -8.45
C SER A 114 -13.04 1.86 -9.72
N MET A 115 -12.72 3.16 -9.60
CA MET A 115 -12.62 4.06 -10.76
C MET A 115 -11.25 3.96 -11.46
N SER A 116 -11.26 3.68 -12.76
CA SER A 116 -10.06 3.61 -13.60
C SER A 116 -9.25 4.91 -13.62
N GLU A 117 -9.92 6.06 -13.52
CA GLU A 117 -9.29 7.37 -13.44
C GLU A 117 -8.54 7.56 -12.12
N SER A 118 -8.99 6.90 -11.03
CA SER A 118 -8.45 7.02 -9.67
C SER A 118 -7.32 6.03 -9.36
N LYS A 119 -6.73 5.43 -10.41
CA LYS A 119 -5.57 4.56 -10.27
C LYS A 119 -4.38 5.34 -9.73
N VAL A 120 -3.75 4.79 -8.69
CA VAL A 120 -2.54 5.36 -8.10
C VAL A 120 -1.37 5.17 -9.07
N LYS A 121 -0.88 6.29 -9.60
CA LYS A 121 0.34 6.35 -10.42
C LYS A 121 1.42 7.08 -9.64
N TRP A 122 2.55 6.41 -9.46
CA TRP A 122 3.69 6.96 -8.73
C TRP A 122 4.98 6.84 -9.54
N GLY A 123 5.95 7.70 -9.23
CA GLY A 123 7.30 7.69 -9.81
C GLY A 123 7.55 8.73 -10.88
N LEU A 124 6.53 9.34 -11.50
CA LEU A 124 6.71 10.31 -12.60
C LEU A 124 5.60 11.37 -12.69
N ALA A 125 4.77 11.54 -11.66
CA ALA A 125 3.72 12.55 -11.71
C ALA A 125 4.30 13.94 -11.41
N GLY A 126 4.13 14.89 -12.34
CA GLY A 126 4.42 16.30 -12.08
C GLY A 126 5.87 16.74 -12.26
N ALA A 127 6.17 17.23 -13.47
CA ALA A 127 7.06 18.36 -13.75
C ALA A 127 8.53 18.32 -13.25
N ASP A 128 9.30 17.34 -13.74
CA ASP A 128 10.56 17.62 -14.44
C ASP A 128 10.99 16.32 -15.13
N GLU A 129 10.97 16.25 -16.47
CA GLU A 129 11.47 15.08 -17.23
C GLU A 129 12.95 14.75 -16.93
N LYS A 130 13.63 15.65 -16.23
CA LYS A 130 15.02 15.51 -15.76
C LYS A 130 15.15 14.77 -14.43
N GLU A 131 14.10 14.69 -13.61
CA GLU A 131 14.19 14.02 -12.32
C GLU A 131 13.89 12.52 -12.47
N LYS A 132 14.84 11.70 -12.02
CA LYS A 132 14.66 10.25 -12.00
C LYS A 132 13.62 9.88 -10.94
N PRO A 133 12.75 8.88 -11.20
CA PRO A 133 11.84 8.35 -10.20
C PRO A 133 12.59 8.02 -8.91
N GLU A 134 11.99 8.37 -7.77
CA GLU A 134 12.55 7.98 -6.49
C GLU A 134 12.71 6.46 -6.42
N PRO A 135 13.91 5.93 -6.11
CA PRO A 135 14.17 4.48 -6.10
C PRO A 135 13.25 3.68 -5.17
N MET A 136 12.62 4.34 -4.20
CA MET A 136 11.60 3.73 -3.34
C MET A 136 10.42 3.19 -4.13
N PHE A 137 10.01 3.86 -5.22
CA PHE A 137 8.90 3.40 -6.04
C PHE A 137 9.17 2.05 -6.69
N ALA A 138 10.42 1.78 -7.08
CA ALA A 138 10.79 0.47 -7.60
C ALA A 138 10.64 -0.64 -6.53
N LEU A 139 10.98 -0.37 -5.28
CA LEU A 139 10.77 -1.34 -4.18
C LEU A 139 9.29 -1.50 -3.86
N LEU A 140 8.50 -0.43 -3.90
CA LEU A 140 7.06 -0.45 -3.71
C LEU A 140 6.34 -1.24 -4.81
N ASP A 141 6.68 -1.01 -6.08
CA ASP A 141 6.09 -1.76 -7.20
C ASP A 141 6.40 -3.25 -7.06
N LYS A 142 7.64 -3.61 -6.71
CA LYS A 142 7.98 -5.01 -6.44
C LYS A 142 7.21 -5.61 -5.26
N PHE A 143 6.97 -4.83 -4.19
CA PHE A 143 6.14 -5.29 -3.07
C PHE A 143 4.70 -5.55 -3.52
N VAL A 144 4.12 -4.62 -4.29
CA VAL A 144 2.77 -4.76 -4.84
C VAL A 144 2.66 -5.97 -5.75
N ASP A 145 3.63 -6.15 -6.65
CA ASP A 145 3.70 -7.29 -7.57
C ASP A 145 3.85 -8.61 -6.81
N ALA A 146 4.66 -8.63 -5.75
CA ALA A 146 4.82 -9.81 -4.90
C ALA A 146 3.49 -10.19 -4.23
N VAL A 147 2.78 -9.23 -3.64
CA VAL A 147 1.45 -9.46 -3.06
C VAL A 147 0.48 -9.98 -4.13
N GLY A 148 0.40 -9.31 -5.28
CA GLY A 148 -0.45 -9.73 -6.40
C GLY A 148 -0.20 -11.17 -6.82
N ARG A 149 1.07 -11.53 -7.06
CA ARG A 149 1.48 -12.90 -7.43
C ARG A 149 1.11 -13.92 -6.38
N LEU A 150 1.38 -13.64 -5.10
CA LEU A 150 1.09 -14.58 -4.02
C LEU A 150 -0.42 -14.77 -3.79
N THR A 151 -1.25 -13.77 -4.08
CA THR A 151 -2.72 -13.90 -4.01
C THR A 151 -3.32 -14.72 -5.15
N ALA A 152 -2.57 -14.95 -6.22
CA ALA A 152 -2.96 -15.78 -7.36
C ALA A 152 -2.44 -17.23 -7.28
N LEU A 153 -1.69 -17.58 -6.24
CA LEU A 153 -1.18 -18.94 -6.04
C LEU A 153 -2.27 -19.91 -5.61
N ASP A 154 -1.98 -21.20 -5.74
CA ASP A 154 -2.76 -22.26 -5.10
C ASP A 154 -2.88 -21.99 -3.58
N PRO A 155 -4.10 -21.94 -3.01
CA PRO A 155 -4.32 -21.76 -1.57
C PRO A 155 -3.57 -22.79 -0.69
N ALA A 156 -3.32 -24.00 -1.19
CA ALA A 156 -2.59 -25.03 -0.46
C ALA A 156 -1.09 -24.75 -0.31
N SER A 157 -0.54 -23.81 -1.09
CA SER A 157 0.88 -23.46 -0.99
C SER A 157 1.18 -22.68 0.29
N PRO A 158 2.26 -23.03 1.03
CA PRO A 158 2.62 -22.32 2.27
C PRO A 158 2.93 -20.83 2.04
N ASN A 159 3.40 -20.48 0.84
CA ASN A 159 3.72 -19.11 0.45
C ASN A 159 2.48 -18.31 0.00
N SER A 160 1.35 -18.98 -0.23
CA SER A 160 0.16 -18.37 -0.82
C SER A 160 -0.44 -17.27 0.07
N LEU A 161 -0.98 -16.24 -0.58
CA LEU A 161 -1.91 -15.27 -0.01
C LEU A 161 -3.35 -15.48 -0.52
N ALA A 162 -3.58 -16.45 -1.40
CA ALA A 162 -4.93 -16.78 -1.83
C ALA A 162 -5.77 -17.23 -0.62
N GLU A 163 -7.02 -16.77 -0.57
CA GLU A 163 -7.97 -17.00 0.52
C GLU A 163 -7.54 -16.46 1.90
N LYS A 164 -6.44 -15.71 1.98
CA LYS A 164 -5.99 -15.04 3.21
C LYS A 164 -6.41 -13.58 3.21
N ARG A 165 -6.74 -13.05 4.39
CA ARG A 165 -7.02 -11.62 4.57
C ARG A 165 -5.72 -10.84 4.56
N PHE A 166 -5.51 -10.04 3.52
CA PHE A 166 -4.37 -9.13 3.41
C PHE A 166 -4.77 -7.69 3.70
N GLY A 167 -3.97 -6.97 4.48
CA GLY A 167 -4.22 -5.56 4.82
C GLY A 167 -2.94 -4.74 4.96
N ILE A 168 -2.99 -3.44 4.70
CA ILE A 168 -1.94 -2.50 5.08
C ILE A 168 -2.39 -1.75 6.33
N ARG A 169 -1.64 -1.91 7.41
CA ARG A 169 -1.91 -1.26 8.68
C ARG A 169 -1.29 0.14 8.73
N ASN A 170 -0.05 0.27 8.26
CA ASN A 170 0.75 1.49 8.35
C ASN A 170 1.84 1.51 7.25
N ALA A 171 2.21 2.70 6.78
CA ALA A 171 3.31 2.91 5.85
C ALA A 171 4.14 4.15 6.27
N SER A 172 5.04 3.96 7.24
CA SER A 172 5.77 5.06 7.88
C SER A 172 7.10 5.34 7.20
N VAL A 173 7.29 6.58 6.74
CA VAL A 173 8.56 7.08 6.21
C VAL A 173 9.43 7.65 7.33
N ALA A 174 10.60 7.06 7.50
CA ALA A 174 11.63 7.52 8.43
C ALA A 174 12.98 7.65 7.73
N ARG A 175 13.57 8.85 7.79
CA ARG A 175 14.80 9.21 7.06
C ARG A 175 14.63 8.97 5.54
N LYS A 176 15.19 7.88 5.02
CA LYS A 176 15.09 7.44 3.62
C LYS A 176 14.59 5.99 3.50
N SER A 177 14.01 5.44 4.56
CA SER A 177 13.36 4.14 4.54
C SER A 177 11.86 4.27 4.74
N LEU A 178 11.15 3.28 4.21
CA LEU A 178 9.72 3.09 4.40
C LEU A 178 9.51 1.80 5.19
N HIS A 179 8.80 1.89 6.30
CA HIS A 179 8.37 0.74 7.09
C HIS A 179 6.92 0.44 6.74
N LEU A 180 6.69 -0.70 6.08
CA LEU A 180 5.36 -1.19 5.75
C LEU A 180 4.93 -2.21 6.80
N GLU A 181 3.87 -1.87 7.53
CA GLU A 181 3.18 -2.79 8.43
C GLU A 181 1.98 -3.39 7.68
N PHE A 182 1.98 -4.70 7.48
CA PHE A 182 0.90 -5.39 6.80
C PHE A 182 0.38 -6.58 7.63
N LEU A 183 -0.85 -6.96 7.35
CA LEU A 183 -1.58 -8.01 8.04
C LEU A 183 -1.80 -9.17 7.08
N ILE A 184 -1.55 -10.40 7.55
CA ILE A 184 -1.97 -11.64 6.90
C ILE A 184 -2.79 -12.42 7.92
N ASP A 185 -4.09 -12.59 7.67
CA ASP A 185 -5.06 -13.17 8.61
C ASP A 185 -5.00 -12.52 10.00
N GLY A 186 -4.89 -11.19 10.00
CA GLY A 186 -4.79 -10.38 11.22
C GLY A 186 -3.42 -10.42 11.91
N ARG A 187 -2.46 -11.24 11.44
CA ARG A 187 -1.10 -11.30 11.99
C ARG A 187 -0.22 -10.21 11.40
N LEU A 188 0.42 -9.44 12.28
CA LEU A 188 1.31 -8.33 11.91
C LEU A 188 2.63 -8.82 11.35
N HIS A 189 3.05 -8.17 10.27
CA HIS A 189 4.37 -8.28 9.65
C HIS A 189 4.89 -6.89 9.35
N ILE A 190 6.20 -6.69 9.47
CA ILE A 190 6.84 -5.39 9.24
C ILE A 190 8.02 -5.60 8.30
N VAL A 191 7.99 -4.93 7.15
CA VAL A 191 9.10 -4.90 6.21
C VAL A 191 9.67 -3.48 6.10
N GLU A 192 10.99 -3.36 6.17
CA GLU A 192 11.70 -2.15 5.80
C GLU A 192 12.08 -2.20 4.33
N LEU A 193 11.73 -1.12 3.61
CA LEU A 193 12.25 -0.81 2.27
C LEU A 193 13.23 0.36 2.41
N ASN A 194 14.47 0.17 1.99
CA ASN A 194 15.52 1.18 2.08
C ASN A 194 16.42 1.15 0.84
N PRO A 195 16.12 1.94 -0.19
CA PRO A 195 16.90 1.93 -1.42
C PRO A 195 18.32 2.49 -1.27
N SER A 196 18.64 3.12 -0.13
CA SER A 196 20.00 3.63 0.15
C SER A 196 20.94 2.54 0.68
N LYS A 197 20.41 1.38 1.11
CA LYS A 197 21.22 0.22 1.51
C LYS A 197 21.68 -0.56 0.28
N ARG A 198 22.71 -1.40 0.44
CA ARG A 198 23.15 -2.36 -0.60
C ARG A 198 21.97 -3.28 -0.97
N LYS A 199 21.93 -3.79 -2.21
CA LYS A 199 20.82 -4.61 -2.74
C LYS A 199 20.32 -5.68 -1.76
N GLU A 200 21.24 -6.43 -1.15
CA GLU A 200 20.97 -7.50 -0.17
C GLU A 200 20.29 -7.05 1.13
N LYS A 201 20.40 -5.76 1.47
CA LYS A 201 19.82 -5.15 2.68
C LYS A 201 18.79 -4.08 2.36
N ALA A 202 18.43 -3.91 1.09
CA ALA A 202 17.45 -2.91 0.67
C ALA A 202 16.03 -3.28 1.10
N VAL A 203 15.79 -4.55 1.44
CA VAL A 203 14.53 -5.10 1.94
C VAL A 203 14.85 -5.96 3.15
N GLU A 204 14.17 -5.72 4.27
CA GLU A 204 14.41 -6.46 5.51
C GLU A 204 13.09 -6.75 6.22
N LEU A 205 12.82 -8.02 6.52
CA LEU A 205 11.67 -8.40 7.34
C LEU A 205 12.03 -8.16 8.81
N LEU A 206 11.56 -7.05 9.36
CA LEU A 206 11.84 -6.63 10.73
C LEU A 206 10.99 -7.40 11.76
N PHE A 207 9.79 -7.83 11.37
CA PHE A 207 8.88 -8.58 12.22
C PHE A 207 7.96 -9.49 11.41
N GLY A 208 7.60 -10.62 12.02
CA GLY A 208 6.75 -11.65 11.43
C GLY A 208 7.58 -12.81 10.86
N ALA A 209 6.95 -13.98 10.78
CA ALA A 209 7.65 -15.23 10.42
C ALA A 209 6.84 -16.15 9.50
N SER A 210 5.70 -15.69 8.96
CA SER A 210 4.92 -16.50 8.03
C SER A 210 5.69 -16.75 6.72
N GLU A 211 5.49 -17.92 6.13
CA GLU A 211 6.11 -18.28 4.85
C GLU A 211 5.70 -17.32 3.73
N ALA A 212 4.45 -16.86 3.73
CA ALA A 212 3.99 -15.82 2.80
C ALA A 212 4.74 -14.49 2.97
N ALA A 213 4.99 -14.02 4.20
CA ALA A 213 5.76 -12.80 4.42
C ALA A 213 7.23 -12.95 3.99
N LYS A 214 7.84 -14.11 4.22
CA LYS A 214 9.19 -14.43 3.71
C LYS A 214 9.21 -14.46 2.18
N ALA A 215 8.16 -15.02 1.57
CA ALA A 215 8.01 -15.07 0.12
C ALA A 215 7.85 -13.68 -0.50
N ILE A 216 7.11 -12.76 0.14
CA ILE A 216 7.04 -11.35 -0.28
C ILE A 216 8.45 -10.75 -0.34
N VAL A 217 9.22 -10.87 0.74
CA VAL A 217 10.59 -10.31 0.82
C VAL A 217 11.51 -10.93 -0.24
N ALA A 218 11.44 -12.25 -0.43
CA ALA A 218 12.21 -12.95 -1.44
C ALA A 218 11.90 -12.45 -2.87
N LEU A 219 10.62 -12.21 -3.19
CA LEU A 219 10.20 -11.71 -4.49
C LEU A 219 10.64 -10.27 -4.75
N ILE A 220 10.72 -9.40 -3.73
CA ILE A 220 11.20 -8.02 -3.90
C ILE A 220 12.71 -7.99 -4.21
N MET A 221 13.47 -8.94 -3.68
CA MET A 221 14.93 -9.00 -3.84
C MET A 221 15.40 -9.56 -5.19
N GLN A 222 14.54 -10.24 -5.94
CA GLN A 222 14.81 -10.70 -7.32
C GLN A 222 15.07 -9.50 -8.23
#